data_AF-A0A1G0Y7W2-F1
#
_entry.id   AF-A0A1G0Y7W2-F1
#
_cell.length_a   1.000
_cell.length_b   1.000
_cell.length_c   1.000
_cell.angle_alpha   90.00
_cell.angle_beta   90.00
_cell.angle_gamma   90.00
#
_symmetry.space_group_name_H-M   'P 1'
#
loop_
_entity.id
_entity.type
_entity.pdbx_description
1 polymer ?
#
loop_
_entity_poly.entity_id
_entity_poly.type
_entity_poly.pdbx_seq_one_letter_code
_entity_poly.pdbx_strand_id
1 'polypeptide(L)'
;MKSLILSIVLIGVFICASHEGTAQPEQAQVISKSAIDLKEDFSASDFKLAVVGKWKSVFNADKTKRNIQNLEFTSDGTASLIITQADNSEQYSGSYTITFDREPGVGTVTVATIAINSNGSNPIVLSRVSFGLHNGIPLKEGIVLRIDREPYGVLKRQNKPDAGNSK
;
A
#
# COMPACT_ATOMS: atom_id res chain seq x y z
N MET A 1 -49.77 -16.71 52.19
CA MET A 1 -50.63 -17.77 51.62
C MET A 1 -51.62 -17.12 50.66
N LYS A 2 -51.88 -17.78 49.51
CA LYS A 2 -52.68 -17.35 48.33
C LYS A 2 -51.86 -16.50 47.34
N SER A 3 -51.84 -16.76 46.03
CA SER A 3 -52.25 -17.91 45.22
C SER A 3 -51.55 -17.74 43.87
N LEU A 4 -51.06 -18.84 43.30
CA LEU A 4 -50.71 -19.00 41.89
C LEU A 4 -52.01 -19.01 41.04
N ILE A 5 -51.86 -18.95 39.69
CA ILE A 5 -52.83 -19.09 38.57
C ILE A 5 -52.91 -17.75 37.79
N LEU A 6 -52.82 -17.64 36.46
CA LEU A 6 -52.55 -18.55 35.33
C LEU A 6 -52.45 -17.65 34.08
N SER A 7 -51.67 -18.10 33.11
CA SER A 7 -51.34 -17.50 31.82
C SER A 7 -52.53 -16.99 30.98
N ILE A 8 -52.35 -15.86 30.29
CA ILE A 8 -52.95 -15.62 28.97
C ILE A 8 -51.84 -15.18 28.02
N VAL A 9 -51.53 -16.10 27.10
CA VAL A 9 -50.81 -15.85 25.86
C VAL A 9 -51.73 -15.05 24.94
N LEU A 10 -51.31 -13.87 24.50
CA LEU A 10 -51.92 -13.20 23.35
C LEU A 10 -50.88 -13.05 22.24
N ILE A 11 -51.11 -13.81 21.18
CA ILE A 11 -50.40 -13.80 19.91
C ILE A 11 -50.76 -12.49 19.20
N GLY A 12 -49.77 -11.61 19.03
CA GLY A 12 -49.86 -10.44 18.16
C GLY A 12 -49.01 -10.66 16.92
N VAL A 13 -49.60 -11.25 15.88
CA VAL A 13 -49.03 -11.23 14.53
C VAL A 13 -49.29 -9.84 13.96
N PHE A 14 -48.23 -9.06 13.73
CA PHE A 14 -48.28 -7.95 12.79
C PHE A 14 -47.14 -8.12 11.79
N ILE A 15 -47.54 -8.52 10.58
CA ILE A 15 -46.73 -8.56 9.38
C ILE A 15 -46.62 -7.11 8.89
N CYS A 16 -45.41 -6.55 8.91
CA CYS A 16 -45.08 -5.44 8.04
C CYS A 16 -43.83 -5.80 7.23
N ALA A 17 -44.07 -5.78 5.92
CA ALA A 17 -43.20 -6.05 4.79
C ALA A 17 -41.73 -5.63 4.93
N SER A 18 -40.91 -6.53 4.37
CA SER A 18 -39.52 -6.38 3.98
C SER A 18 -39.22 -5.04 3.30
N HIS A 19 -38.21 -4.34 3.82
CA HIS A 19 -37.24 -3.62 3.00
C HIS A 19 -35.88 -3.84 3.65
N GLU A 20 -35.18 -4.85 3.14
CA GLU A 20 -33.77 -5.09 3.37
C GLU A 20 -33.00 -3.91 2.76
N GLY A 21 -32.84 -2.85 3.54
CA GLY A 21 -31.77 -1.87 3.32
C GLY A 21 -30.48 -2.54 3.74
N THR A 22 -29.93 -3.36 2.86
CA THR A 22 -28.59 -3.93 2.99
C THR A 22 -27.61 -2.76 3.12
N ALA A 23 -27.16 -2.53 4.36
CA ALA A 23 -25.86 -1.93 4.58
C ALA A 23 -24.86 -2.84 3.88
N GLN A 24 -24.50 -2.48 2.65
CA GLN A 24 -23.44 -3.12 1.91
C GLN A 24 -22.17 -2.95 2.74
N PRO A 25 -21.58 -4.02 3.30
CA PRO A 25 -20.24 -3.90 3.83
C PRO A 25 -19.39 -3.52 2.64
N GLU A 26 -18.84 -2.30 2.66
CA GLU A 26 -17.76 -1.89 1.78
C GLU A 26 -16.69 -2.95 1.91
N GLN A 27 -16.66 -3.83 0.91
CA GLN A 27 -15.79 -4.99 0.90
C GLN A 27 -14.37 -4.43 0.97
N ALA A 28 -13.72 -4.64 2.10
CA ALA A 28 -12.28 -4.59 2.18
C ALA A 28 -11.76 -5.46 1.04
N GLN A 29 -11.27 -4.82 -0.03
CA GLN A 29 -10.61 -5.53 -1.12
C GLN A 29 -9.41 -6.22 -0.49
N VAL A 30 -9.57 -7.52 -0.27
CA VAL A 30 -8.48 -8.43 0.01
C VAL A 30 -7.62 -8.41 -1.24
N ILE A 31 -6.57 -7.57 -1.24
CA ILE A 31 -5.55 -7.58 -2.28
C ILE A 31 -4.75 -8.88 -2.10
N SER A 32 -5.27 -9.99 -2.60
CA SER A 32 -4.58 -11.28 -2.67
C SER A 32 -4.21 -11.62 -4.11
N LYS A 33 -3.18 -10.94 -4.64
CA LYS A 33 -2.12 -11.60 -5.40
C LYS A 33 -0.93 -10.70 -5.63
N SER A 34 0.22 -11.35 -5.60
CA SER A 34 1.61 -10.91 -5.53
C SER A 34 2.18 -10.27 -6.81
N ALA A 35 1.35 -9.68 -7.66
CA ALA A 35 1.82 -8.95 -8.84
C ALA A 35 0.99 -7.68 -8.99
N ILE A 36 1.66 -6.52 -9.08
CA ILE A 36 0.99 -5.30 -9.54
C ILE A 36 0.62 -5.55 -10.99
N ASP A 37 -0.66 -5.41 -11.32
CA ASP A 37 -1.13 -5.39 -12.69
C ASP A 37 -1.24 -3.92 -13.12
N LEU A 38 -0.32 -3.46 -13.96
CA LEU A 38 -0.37 -2.09 -14.50
C LEU A 38 -1.33 -2.10 -15.68
N LYS A 39 -2.56 -1.63 -15.45
CA LYS A 39 -3.52 -1.38 -16.51
C LYS A 39 -3.03 -0.23 -17.41
N GLU A 40 -3.52 -0.18 -18.64
CA GLU A 40 -3.22 0.90 -19.60
C GLU A 40 -3.64 2.30 -19.07
N ASP A 41 -4.61 2.32 -18.16
CA ASP A 41 -5.18 3.49 -17.50
C ASP A 41 -4.75 3.61 -16.03
N PHE A 42 -3.49 3.26 -15.69
CA PHE A 42 -2.99 3.25 -14.32
C PHE A 42 -3.17 4.59 -13.60
N SER A 43 -4.29 4.70 -12.89
CA SER A 43 -4.83 5.96 -12.40
C SER A 43 -4.08 6.48 -11.17
N ALA A 44 -4.38 7.71 -10.77
CA ALA A 44 -3.91 8.25 -9.49
C ALA A 44 -4.28 7.36 -8.30
N SER A 45 -5.49 6.78 -8.32
CA SER A 45 -5.98 5.89 -7.26
C SER A 45 -5.26 4.55 -7.28
N ASP A 46 -5.08 3.95 -8.46
CA ASP A 46 -4.34 2.69 -8.59
C ASP A 46 -2.88 2.85 -8.16
N PHE A 47 -2.25 3.98 -8.50
CA PHE A 47 -0.91 4.31 -8.03
C PHE A 47 -0.84 4.37 -6.50
N LYS A 48 -1.75 5.11 -5.86
CA LYS A 48 -1.80 5.24 -4.40
C LYS A 48 -1.98 3.87 -3.73
N LEU A 49 -2.85 3.02 -4.26
CA LEU A 49 -3.06 1.66 -3.75
C LEU A 49 -1.84 0.77 -3.96
N ALA A 50 -1.22 0.84 -5.14
CA ALA A 50 -0.07 0.02 -5.49
C ALA A 50 1.16 0.34 -4.65
N VAL A 51 1.35 1.59 -4.21
CA VAL A 51 2.45 2.01 -3.32
C VAL A 51 2.38 1.33 -1.96
N VAL A 52 1.18 1.08 -1.43
CA VAL A 52 0.99 0.45 -0.11
C VAL A 52 1.61 -0.95 -0.09
N GLY A 53 2.40 -1.24 0.94
CA GLY A 53 3.05 -2.52 1.16
C GLY A 53 4.52 -2.39 1.51
N LYS A 54 5.18 -3.55 1.63
CA LYS A 54 6.61 -3.66 1.93
C LYS A 54 7.42 -3.81 0.66
N TRP A 55 8.52 -3.10 0.58
CA TRP A 55 9.40 -3.01 -0.57
C TRP A 55 10.83 -3.22 -0.13
N LYS A 56 11.59 -3.98 -0.91
CA LYS A 56 13.01 -4.24 -0.66
C LYS A 56 13.81 -3.97 -1.91
N SER A 57 14.98 -3.35 -1.74
CA SER A 57 15.88 -3.10 -2.85
C SER A 57 16.30 -4.39 -3.52
N VAL A 58 16.21 -4.40 -4.84
CA VAL A 58 16.72 -5.46 -5.72
C VAL A 58 17.81 -4.94 -6.65
N PHE A 59 18.17 -3.67 -6.50
CA PHE A 59 19.30 -3.03 -7.14
C PHE A 59 20.10 -2.30 -6.08
N ASN A 60 21.42 -2.30 -6.20
CA ASN A 60 22.27 -1.46 -5.38
C ASN A 60 22.87 -0.40 -6.29
N ALA A 61 22.56 0.87 -6.02
CA ALA A 61 23.32 1.95 -6.61
C ALA A 61 24.80 1.84 -6.20
N ASP A 62 25.68 2.55 -6.91
CA ASP A 62 27.08 2.69 -6.51
C ASP A 62 27.17 3.02 -5.00
N LYS A 63 28.14 2.43 -4.29
CA LYS A 63 28.34 2.61 -2.84
C LYS A 63 28.46 4.07 -2.40
N THR A 64 28.81 4.97 -3.32
CA THR A 64 28.89 6.41 -3.10
C THR A 64 27.53 7.12 -3.06
N LYS A 65 26.44 6.47 -3.46
CA LYS A 65 25.10 7.05 -3.55
C LYS A 65 24.19 6.55 -2.43
N ARG A 66 23.26 7.40 -1.98
CA ARG A 66 22.20 6.99 -1.07
C ARG A 66 21.20 6.09 -1.80
N ASN A 67 21.03 4.87 -1.29
CA ASN A 67 20.14 3.86 -1.85
C ASN A 67 19.11 3.42 -0.81
N ILE A 68 17.84 3.37 -1.20
CA ILE A 68 16.76 2.86 -0.37
C ILE A 68 16.92 1.34 -0.26
N GLN A 69 17.16 0.83 0.93
CA GLN A 69 17.28 -0.60 1.21
C GLN A 69 15.91 -1.24 1.46
N ASN A 70 15.09 -0.60 2.30
CA ASN A 70 13.76 -1.02 2.69
C ASN A 70 12.82 0.18 2.67
N LEU A 71 11.57 -0.06 2.27
CA LEU A 71 10.52 0.94 2.27
C LEU A 71 9.19 0.26 2.55
N GLU A 72 8.42 0.79 3.47
CA GLU A 72 7.07 0.33 3.77
C GLU A 72 6.13 1.52 3.77
N PHE A 73 5.01 1.38 3.06
CA PHE A 73 3.87 2.29 3.13
C PHE A 73 2.68 1.51 3.67
N THR A 74 2.02 2.05 4.68
CA THR A 74 0.83 1.45 5.28
C THR A 74 -0.43 2.14 4.74
N SER A 75 -1.57 1.46 4.84
CA SER A 75 -2.86 2.02 4.43
C SER A 75 -3.35 3.16 5.34
N ASP A 76 -2.78 3.31 6.53
CA ASP A 76 -3.10 4.40 7.47
C ASP A 76 -2.35 5.70 7.17
N GLY A 77 -1.57 5.75 6.09
CA GLY A 77 -0.85 6.95 5.66
C GLY A 77 0.50 7.14 6.35
N THR A 78 1.06 6.10 6.96
CA THR A 78 2.42 6.11 7.51
C THR A 78 3.42 5.37 6.63
N ALA A 79 4.68 5.77 6.72
CA ALA A 79 5.78 5.16 5.99
C ALA A 79 6.97 4.93 6.92
N SER A 80 7.74 3.90 6.62
CA SER A 80 9.07 3.68 7.18
C SER A 80 10.05 3.36 6.08
N LEU A 81 11.28 3.86 6.18
CA LEU A 81 12.31 3.63 5.18
C LEU A 81 13.69 3.51 5.81
N ILE A 82 14.54 2.71 5.17
CA ILE A 82 15.95 2.59 5.50
C ILE A 82 16.75 2.98 4.25
N ILE A 83 17.62 3.97 4.38
CA ILE A 83 18.59 4.39 3.36
C ILE A 83 19.97 3.94 3.79
N THR A 84 20.72 3.39 2.84
CA THR A 84 22.12 3.01 3.04
C THR A 84 23.03 3.81 2.09
N GLN A 85 24.21 4.17 2.57
CA GLN A 85 25.30 4.74 1.76
C GLN A 85 26.63 4.26 2.35
N ALA A 86 27.46 3.60 1.54
CA ALA A 86 28.62 2.86 2.02
C ALA A 86 28.27 1.97 3.23
N ASP A 87 28.87 2.25 4.40
CA ASP A 87 28.66 1.49 5.64
C ASP A 87 27.67 2.18 6.60
N ASN A 88 27.08 3.31 6.20
CA ASN A 88 26.11 4.06 6.99
C ASN A 88 24.68 3.64 6.64
N SER A 89 23.81 3.70 7.65
CA SER A 89 22.38 3.44 7.54
C SER A 89 21.59 4.52 8.27
N GLU A 90 20.54 5.02 7.62
CA GLU A 90 19.63 6.03 8.15
C GLU A 90 18.20 5.49 8.11
N GLN A 91 17.47 5.64 9.20
CA GLN A 91 16.07 5.23 9.29
C GLN A 91 15.16 6.45 9.42
N TYR A 92 14.10 6.48 8.63
CA TYR A 92 13.06 7.50 8.70
C TYR A 92 11.69 6.84 8.87
N SER A 93 10.82 7.47 9.63
CA SER A 93 9.41 7.08 9.74
C SER A 93 8.54 8.31 9.94
N GLY A 94 7.30 8.26 9.42
CA GLY A 94 6.40 9.39 9.51
C GLY A 94 5.17 9.26 8.64
N SER A 95 4.33 10.29 8.62
CA SER A 95 3.23 10.36 7.65
C SER A 95 3.78 10.58 6.26
N TYR A 96 3.14 10.02 5.23
CA TYR A 96 3.53 10.27 3.84
C TYR A 96 2.43 10.94 3.03
N THR A 97 2.87 11.71 2.05
CA THR A 97 1.99 12.35 1.06
C THR A 97 2.49 12.02 -0.34
N ILE A 98 1.57 11.86 -1.28
CA ILE A 98 1.86 11.57 -2.70
C ILE A 98 1.35 12.73 -3.54
N THR A 99 2.24 13.33 -4.30
CA THR A 99 1.92 14.36 -5.30
C THR A 99 2.34 13.87 -6.67
N PHE A 100 1.48 14.01 -7.68
CA PHE A 100 1.85 13.62 -9.04
C PHE A 100 2.55 14.76 -9.75
N ASP A 101 3.63 14.46 -10.48
CA ASP A 101 4.40 15.46 -11.24
C ASP A 101 3.55 16.06 -12.38
N ARG A 102 2.56 15.29 -12.85
CA ARG A 102 1.50 15.67 -13.79
C ARG A 102 0.26 14.82 -13.52
N GLU A 103 -0.89 15.23 -14.03
CA GLU A 103 -2.09 14.38 -13.99
C GLU A 103 -1.82 13.03 -14.69
N PRO A 104 -2.09 11.88 -14.04
CA PRO A 104 -1.97 10.57 -14.67
C PRO A 104 -2.92 10.46 -15.86
N GLY A 105 -2.42 9.95 -16.99
CA GLY A 105 -3.20 9.83 -18.22
C GLY A 105 -2.78 8.61 -19.03
N VAL A 106 -3.74 8.12 -19.84
CA VAL A 106 -3.57 6.94 -20.70
C VAL A 106 -2.35 7.11 -21.62
N GLY A 107 -1.56 6.03 -21.75
CA GLY A 107 -0.37 6.02 -22.61
C GLY A 107 0.82 6.81 -22.05
N THR A 108 0.73 7.32 -20.82
CA THR A 108 1.81 8.05 -20.16
C THR A 108 2.24 7.34 -18.89
N VAL A 109 3.54 7.36 -18.59
CA VAL A 109 4.03 6.87 -17.30
C VAL A 109 3.52 7.79 -16.20
N THR A 110 2.87 7.22 -15.19
CA THR A 110 2.52 7.89 -13.95
C THR A 110 3.77 8.08 -13.10
N VAL A 111 4.08 9.34 -12.79
CA VAL A 111 5.26 9.73 -12.01
C VAL A 111 4.81 10.59 -10.84
N ALA A 112 5.31 10.26 -9.66
CA ALA A 112 4.97 10.95 -8.43
C ALA A 112 6.21 11.37 -7.63
N THR A 113 5.99 12.31 -6.74
CA THR A 113 6.87 12.67 -5.63
C THR A 113 6.20 12.25 -4.33
N ILE A 114 6.93 11.52 -3.49
CA ILE A 114 6.44 11.06 -2.18
C ILE A 114 7.29 11.72 -1.09
N ALA A 115 6.65 12.50 -0.22
CA ALA A 115 7.30 13.12 0.93
C ALA A 115 6.92 12.37 2.21
N ILE A 116 7.92 11.96 3.01
CA ILE A 116 7.74 11.31 4.31
C ILE A 116 8.16 12.30 5.39
N ASN A 117 7.17 12.73 6.18
CA ASN A 117 7.31 13.75 7.20
C ASN A 117 7.67 13.09 8.54
N SER A 118 8.96 13.03 8.84
CA SER A 118 9.47 12.55 10.12
C SER A 118 9.32 13.65 11.18
N ASN A 119 8.77 13.31 12.35
CA ASN A 119 8.50 14.28 13.40
C ASN A 119 9.79 15.02 13.82
N GLY A 120 9.82 16.35 13.66
CA GLY A 120 10.94 17.19 14.09
C GLY A 120 12.15 17.22 13.15
N SER A 121 12.06 16.63 11.95
CA SER A 121 13.11 16.68 10.91
C SER A 121 12.56 17.20 9.59
N ASN A 122 13.45 17.61 8.69
CA ASN A 122 13.06 17.90 7.31
C ASN A 122 12.48 16.63 6.65
N PRO A 123 11.42 16.75 5.84
CA PRO A 123 10.86 15.62 5.12
C PRO A 123 11.90 14.95 4.22
N ILE A 124 11.88 13.63 4.17
CA ILE A 124 12.64 12.87 3.18
C ILE A 124 11.76 12.72 1.93
N VAL A 125 12.29 13.14 0.78
CA VAL A 125 11.55 13.23 -0.47
C VAL A 125 12.04 12.17 -1.44
N LEU A 126 11.15 11.28 -1.85
CA LEU A 126 11.35 10.31 -2.92
C LEU A 126 10.83 10.94 -4.21
N SER A 127 11.72 11.27 -5.14
CA SER A 127 11.35 11.98 -6.37
C SER A 127 11.36 11.05 -7.57
N ARG A 128 10.47 11.33 -8.55
CA ARG A 128 10.30 10.51 -9.76
C ARG A 128 9.96 9.06 -9.47
N VAL A 129 9.06 8.86 -8.52
CA VAL A 129 8.54 7.55 -8.14
C VAL A 129 7.62 7.03 -9.25
N SER A 130 7.91 5.85 -9.77
CA SER A 130 7.10 5.21 -10.82
C SER A 130 7.11 3.69 -10.69
N PHE A 131 6.14 3.04 -11.32
CA PHE A 131 6.11 1.60 -11.48
C PHE A 131 6.53 1.24 -12.90
N GLY A 132 7.41 0.26 -13.05
CA GLY A 132 7.78 -0.22 -14.38
C GLY A 132 8.86 -1.28 -14.38
N LEU A 133 9.38 -1.58 -15.57
CA LEU A 133 10.51 -2.48 -15.75
C LEU A 133 11.84 -1.75 -15.51
N HIS A 134 12.89 -2.51 -15.21
CA HIS A 134 14.24 -2.00 -15.04
C HIS A 134 15.25 -2.91 -15.76
N ASN A 135 15.98 -2.37 -16.74
CA ASN A 135 16.87 -3.14 -17.63
C ASN A 135 18.01 -3.88 -16.89
N GLY A 136 18.37 -3.42 -15.69
CA GLY A 136 19.39 -4.07 -14.85
C GLY A 136 18.88 -5.26 -14.04
N ILE A 137 17.59 -5.60 -14.12
CA ILE A 137 17.00 -6.73 -13.40
C ILE A 137 16.34 -7.65 -14.44
N PRO A 138 16.79 -8.91 -14.59
CA PRO A 138 16.13 -9.87 -15.45
C PRO A 138 14.78 -10.23 -14.84
N LEU A 139 13.74 -9.49 -15.22
CA LEU A 139 12.40 -9.65 -14.65
C LEU A 139 11.71 -10.85 -15.31
N LYS A 140 12.00 -12.06 -14.80
CA LYS A 140 11.00 -13.15 -14.84
C LYS A 140 9.79 -12.85 -13.95
N GLU A 141 9.90 -11.88 -13.03
CA GLU A 141 8.90 -11.61 -12.00
C GLU A 141 8.70 -10.11 -11.74
N GLY A 142 7.64 -9.56 -12.34
CA GLY A 142 6.87 -8.44 -11.79
C GLY A 142 7.41 -7.02 -11.99
N ILE A 143 6.51 -6.07 -11.86
CA ILE A 143 6.77 -4.64 -11.85
C ILE A 143 7.48 -4.22 -10.56
N VAL A 144 8.47 -3.34 -10.68
CA VAL A 144 9.20 -2.77 -9.54
C VAL A 144 8.78 -1.33 -9.27
N LEU A 145 8.92 -0.90 -8.01
CA LEU A 145 8.83 0.50 -7.62
C LEU A 145 10.20 1.15 -7.86
N ARG A 146 10.23 2.19 -8.68
CA ARG A 146 11.45 2.92 -9.07
C ARG A 146 11.45 4.30 -8.47
N ILE A 147 12.60 4.72 -7.94
CA ILE A 147 12.90 6.06 -7.46
C ILE A 147 14.15 6.51 -8.21
N ASP A 148 13.96 7.36 -9.23
CA ASP A 148 15.00 7.71 -10.21
C ASP A 148 15.89 8.89 -9.76
N ARG A 149 15.69 9.42 -8.55
CA ARG A 149 16.48 10.49 -7.93
C ARG A 149 16.94 10.08 -6.55
N GLU A 150 17.95 10.78 -6.01
CA GLU A 150 18.46 10.49 -4.68
C GLU A 150 17.41 10.81 -3.59
N PRO A 151 17.18 9.92 -2.61
CA PRO A 151 17.77 8.58 -2.47
C PRO A 151 17.21 7.60 -3.52
N TYR A 152 18.11 6.92 -4.24
CA TYR A 152 17.74 6.05 -5.37
C TYR A 152 17.12 4.75 -4.89
N GLY A 153 16.26 4.12 -5.70
CA GLY A 153 15.75 2.80 -5.37
C GLY A 153 15.13 2.08 -6.56
N VAL A 154 15.39 0.78 -6.66
CA VAL A 154 14.63 -0.15 -7.50
C VAL A 154 14.18 -1.27 -6.58
N LEU A 155 12.90 -1.27 -6.24
CA LEU A 155 12.38 -2.03 -5.13
C LEU A 155 11.35 -3.06 -5.61
N LYS A 156 11.49 -4.30 -5.13
CA LYS A 156 10.50 -5.36 -5.36
C LYS A 156 9.57 -5.45 -4.17
N ARG A 157 8.27 -5.57 -4.44
CA ARG A 157 7.26 -5.79 -3.40
C ARG A 157 7.59 -7.11 -2.70
N GLN A 158 7.64 -7.07 -1.37
CA GLN A 158 7.73 -8.26 -0.55
C GLN A 158 6.32 -8.81 -0.41
N ASN A 159 6.09 -10.04 -0.86
CA ASN A 159 4.84 -10.72 -0.56
C ASN A 159 4.70 -10.84 0.95
N LYS A 160 3.47 -10.76 1.46
CA LYS A 160 3.17 -11.22 2.81
C LYS A 160 3.70 -12.66 2.90
N PRO A 161 4.46 -13.05 3.94
CA PRO A 161 4.78 -14.46 4.11
C PRO A 161 3.46 -15.23 4.07
N ASP A 162 3.37 -16.22 3.18
CA ASP A 162 2.23 -17.12 3.15
C ASP A 162 2.01 -17.60 4.59
N ALA A 163 0.82 -17.33 5.14
CA ALA A 163 0.43 -17.95 6.40
C ALA A 163 0.58 -19.46 6.18
N GLY A 164 1.47 -20.07 6.97
CA GLY A 164 2.12 -21.32 6.63
C GLY A 164 1.18 -22.42 6.11
N ASN A 165 1.56 -23.02 4.99
CA ASN A 165 1.24 -24.42 4.75
C ASN A 165 2.27 -25.26 5.51
N SER A 166 2.06 -25.39 6.82
CA SER A 166 2.63 -26.49 7.58
C SER A 166 1.89 -27.76 7.13
N LYS A 167 2.55 -28.57 6.33
CA LYS A 167 2.23 -30.01 6.25
C LYS A 167 2.98 -30.74 7.36
#